data_AF-A0A821M647-F1
#
_entry.id   AF-A0A821M647-F1
#
_cell.length_a   1.000
_cell.length_b   1.000
_cell.length_c   1.000
_cell.angle_alpha   90.00
_cell.angle_beta   90.00
_cell.angle_gamma   90.00
#
_symmetry.space_group_name_H-M   'P 1'
#
loop_
_entity.id
_entity.type
_entity.pdbx_description
1 polymer ?
#
loop_
_entity_poly.entity_id
_entity_poly.type
_entity_poly.pdbx_seq_one_letter_code
_entity_poly.pdbx_strand_id
1 'polypeptide(L)' 'SWAEEKYSNLIYWKEHEKGGHFAAFEHPELFTDDLRAAFRTIRRILTTYVS' A
#
# COMPACT_ATOMS: atom_id res chain seq x y z
N SER A 1 -6.75 -14.20 7.55
CA SER A 1 -7.98 -13.54 7.06
C SER A 1 -8.16 -13.84 5.58
N TRP A 2 -9.35 -13.69 4.98
CA TRP A 2 -9.57 -14.03 3.56
C TRP A 2 -8.56 -13.38 2.61
N ALA A 3 -8.16 -12.13 2.88
CA ALA A 3 -7.18 -11.43 2.05
C ALA A 3 -5.78 -12.06 2.12
N GLU A 4 -5.32 -12.45 3.30
CA GLU A 4 -4.01 -13.12 3.47
C GLU A 4 -3.99 -14.50 2.81
N GLU A 5 -5.12 -15.23 2.87
CA GLU A 5 -5.26 -16.54 2.21
C GLU A 5 -5.31 -16.40 0.69
N LYS A 6 -5.96 -15.35 0.17
CA LYS A 6 -6.12 -15.13 -1.27
C LYS A 6 -4.89 -14.53 -1.93
N TYR A 7 -4.17 -13.67 -1.21
CA TYR A 7 -3.00 -12.93 -1.71
C TYR A 7 -1.75 -13.38 -0.96
N SER A 8 -1.09 -14.42 -1.46
CA SER A 8 0.12 -15.01 -0.87
C SER A 8 1.31 -14.05 -0.73
N ASN A 9 1.26 -12.88 -1.39
CA ASN A 9 2.28 -11.85 -1.31
C ASN A 9 1.66 -10.46 -1.06
N LEU A 10 0.76 -10.38 -0.08
CA LEU A 10 0.20 -9.10 0.37
C LEU A 10 1.29 -8.29 1.09
N ILE A 11 1.84 -7.29 0.41
CA ILE A 11 3.00 -6.51 0.89
C ILE A 11 2.64 -5.23 1.67
N TYR A 12 1.37 -4.81 1.63
CA TYR A 12 0.89 -3.61 2.28
C TYR A 12 -0.62 -3.70 2.54
N TRP A 13 -1.04 -3.40 3.77
CA TRP A 13 -2.43 -3.25 4.19
C TRP A 13 -2.50 -2.13 5.23
N LYS A 14 -3.50 -1.27 5.14
CA LYS A 14 -3.74 -0.20 6.12
C LYS A 14 -5.21 0.14 6.18
N GLU A 15 -5.71 0.27 7.40
CA GLU A 15 -7.07 0.73 7.67
C GLU A 15 -7.03 2.21 8.03
N HIS A 16 -8.02 2.96 7.56
CA HIS A 16 -8.17 4.39 7.83
C HIS A 16 -9.47 4.63 8.61
N GLU A 17 -9.41 5.55 9.57
CA GLU A 17 -10.57 5.97 10.36
C GLU A 17 -11.52 6.92 9.59
N LYS A 18 -11.11 7.40 8.40
CA LYS A 18 -11.83 8.40 7.60
C LYS A 18 -11.62 8.21 6.10
N GLY A 19 -12.58 8.70 5.32
CA GLY A 19 -12.65 8.61 3.86
C GLY A 19 -13.68 7.59 3.36
N GLY A 20 -14.13 7.79 2.13
CA GLY A 20 -15.12 6.94 1.46
C GLY A 20 -14.59 6.33 0.17
N HIS A 21 -15.50 6.19 -0.81
CA HIS A 21 -15.20 5.53 -2.09
C HIS A 21 -14.15 6.27 -2.91
N PHE A 22 -14.05 7.60 -2.76
CA PHE A 22 -13.19 8.43 -3.60
C PHE A 22 -11.95 8.88 -2.81
N ALA A 23 -11.23 7.94 -2.19
CA ALA A 23 -10.09 8.21 -1.31
C ALA A 23 -9.07 9.22 -1.89
N ALA A 24 -8.76 9.13 -3.19
CA ALA A 24 -7.84 10.05 -3.86
C ALA A 24 -8.35 11.50 -3.93
N PHE A 25 -9.67 11.70 -3.94
CA PHE A 25 -10.31 13.03 -3.99
C PHE A 25 -10.67 13.55 -2.59
N GLU A 26 -11.09 12.66 -1.69
CA GLU A 26 -11.53 13.01 -0.34
C GLU A 26 -10.35 13.30 0.59
N HIS A 27 -9.29 12.49 0.50
CA HIS A 27 -8.09 12.58 1.33
C HIS A 27 -6.82 12.34 0.51
N PRO A 28 -6.46 13.26 -0.41
CA PRO A 28 -5.33 13.08 -1.33
C PRO A 28 -3.99 12.85 -0.61
N GLU A 29 -3.76 13.48 0.54
CA GLU A 29 -2.53 13.29 1.32
C GLU A 29 -2.44 11.86 1.86
N LEU A 30 -3.51 11.36 2.50
CA LEU A 30 -3.54 9.99 3.01
C LEU A 30 -3.37 8.96 1.89
N PHE A 31 -4.04 9.19 0.76
CA PHE A 31 -3.93 8.33 -0.40
C PHE A 31 -2.50 8.30 -0.96
N THR A 32 -1.86 9.48 -1.15
CA THR A 32 -0.50 9.54 -1.69
C THR A 32 0.55 8.96 -0.74
N ASP A 33 0.37 9.11 0.57
CA ASP A 33 1.28 8.53 1.55
C ASP A 33 1.20 7.00 1.59
N ASP A 34 0.00 6.45 1.43
CA ASP A 34 -0.23 5.02 1.33
C ASP A 34 0.40 4.42 0.07
N LEU A 35 0.26 5.08 -1.08
CA LEU A 35 0.96 4.68 -2.30
C LEU A 35 2.47 4.69 -2.08
N ARG A 36 3.04 5.77 -1.52
CA ARG A 36 4.47 5.85 -1.21
C ARG A 36 4.90 4.72 -0.29
N ALA A 37 4.11 4.39 0.73
CA ALA A 37 4.41 3.32 1.68
C ALA A 37 4.43 1.94 1.01
N ALA A 38 3.41 1.61 0.22
CA ALA A 38 3.34 0.35 -0.50
C ALA A 38 4.53 0.16 -1.47
N PHE A 39 4.83 1.17 -2.29
CA PHE A 39 5.88 1.08 -3.31
C PHE A 39 7.31 1.20 -2.75
N ARG A 40 7.51 1.74 -1.54
CA ARG A 40 8.82 1.70 -0.87
C ARG A 40 9.31 0.27 -0.68
N THR A 41 8.42 -0.65 -0.31
CA THR A 41 8.76 -2.07 -0.11
C THR A 41 9.27 -2.70 -1.41
N ILE A 42 8.60 -2.43 -2.54
CA ILE A 42 8.99 -2.95 -3.86
C ILE A 42 10.36 -2.43 -4.26
N ARG A 43 10.61 -1.12 -4.09
CA ARG A 43 11.90 -0.50 -4.44
C ARG A 43 13.06 -1.14 -3.68
N ARG A 44 12.89 -1.39 -2.38
CA ARG A 44 13.91 -2.04 -1.56
C ARG A 44 14.22 -3.45 -2.05
N ILE A 45 13.19 -4.22 -2.42
CA ILE A 45 13.38 -5.57 -2.98
C ILE A 45 14.21 -5.47 -4.27
N LEU A 46 13.83 -4.59 -5.20
CA LEU A 46 14.55 -4.45 -6.47
C LEU A 46 16.00 -4.01 -6.29
N THR A 47 16.30 -3.09 -5.37
CA THR A 47 17.69 -2.65 -5.12
C THR A 47 18.58 -3.78 -4.59
N THR A 48 18.06 -4.70 -3.78
CA THR A 48 18.84 -5.85 -3.27
C THR A 48 19.25 -6.83 -4.37
N TYR A 49 18.47 -6.95 -5.46
CA TYR A 49 18.77 -7.91 -6.55
C TYR A 49 19.68 -7.34 -7.65
N VAL A 50 19.97 -6.03 -7.62
CA VAL A 50 20.77 -5.33 -8.64
C VAL A 50 22.12 -4.83 -8.07
N SER A 51 22.49 -5.28 -6.87
CA SER A 51 23.81 -5.07 -6.25
C SER A 51 24.51 -6.41 -6.00
#